data_AF-A0A0H2Y4S4-F1
#
_entry.id   AF-A0A0H2Y4S4-F1
#
_cell.length_a   1.000
_cell.length_b   1.000
_cell.length_c   1.000
_cell.angle_alpha   90.00
_cell.angle_beta   90.00
_cell.angle_gamma   90.00
#
_symmetry.space_group_name_H-M   'P 1'
#
loop_
_entity.id
_entity.type
_entity.pdbx_description
1 polymer ?
#
loop_
_entity_poly.entity_id
_entity_poly.type
_entity_poly.pdbx_seq_one_letter_code
_entity_poly.pdbx_strand_id
1 'polypeptide(L)'
;MITVPLFATSASGHTVKISKTTRQASTGPSTLNNRSTVPTIKTISLYSLPLSFYFWQVFGLLLVGLLFLALSRSEQLDWLISNYWFDPVGQNFPWEHNKWLDLLNHRLLKMALIATAIAALLWGIYRRNGRLVTTALLFGLGPLVIGILKATSAHSCPWDLVEYGGKALNYVLMDTAPPGAGPGHCFPGGHASSGFAVMALFFLFYPERPRLAMLCWFAGIGLGMLMGFGQIMRGAHFLTHNLWAGWWVWLSQLAAFWIISGYYQRIKGTE
;
A
#
# COMPACT_ATOMS: atom_id res chain seq x y z
N MET A 1 -29.70 35.60 7.49
CA MET A 1 -29.48 35.96 8.91
C MET A 1 -28.32 35.13 9.43
N ILE A 2 -27.19 35.78 9.70
CA ILE A 2 -26.25 35.59 10.81
C ILE A 2 -25.24 36.72 10.61
N THR A 3 -25.37 37.72 11.46
CA THR A 3 -24.67 39.01 11.47
C THR A 3 -23.29 38.86 12.10
N VAL A 4 -22.28 39.41 11.43
CA VAL A 4 -20.94 39.68 11.97
C VAL A 4 -21.02 40.95 12.81
N PRO A 5 -20.47 41.02 14.04
CA PRO A 5 -20.26 42.28 14.71
C PRO A 5 -18.88 42.85 14.36
N LEU A 6 -18.91 44.01 13.72
CA LEU A 6 -17.83 44.99 13.63
C LEU A 6 -18.16 46.10 14.65
N PHE A 7 -17.21 46.54 15.48
CA PHE A 7 -17.11 47.81 16.24
C PHE A 7 -16.11 47.57 17.39
N ALA A 8 -15.23 48.48 17.83
CA ALA A 8 -15.00 49.88 17.53
C ALA A 8 -13.54 50.23 17.85
N THR A 9 -13.00 51.20 17.12
CA THR A 9 -11.80 51.96 17.46
C THR A 9 -12.08 52.91 18.62
N SER A 10 -11.18 52.98 19.60
CA SER A 10 -11.09 54.08 20.56
C SER A 10 -9.63 54.44 20.79
N ALA A 11 -9.31 55.70 20.54
CA ALA A 11 -8.03 56.33 20.79
C ALA A 11 -8.13 57.20 22.05
N SER A 12 -7.22 57.00 22.99
CA SER A 12 -6.79 57.94 24.05
C SER A 12 -5.64 57.24 24.77
N GLY A 13 -4.45 57.77 25.01
CA GLY A 13 -4.05 59.14 25.30
C GLY A 13 -3.29 59.10 26.64
N HIS A 14 -2.00 59.45 26.63
CA HIS A 14 -1.11 59.71 27.79
C HIS A 14 -0.73 58.48 28.66
N THR A 15 0.48 58.31 29.21
CA THR A 15 1.63 59.19 29.43
C THR A 15 2.86 58.30 29.63
N VAL A 16 3.98 58.61 28.99
CA VAL A 16 5.28 57.94 29.21
C VAL A 16 5.86 58.43 30.54
N LYS A 17 5.95 57.55 31.55
CA LYS A 17 6.79 57.77 32.73
C LYS A 17 8.17 57.18 32.48
N ILE A 18 9.13 58.04 32.19
CA ILE A 18 10.57 57.70 32.18
C ILE A 18 11.04 57.68 33.64
N SER A 19 11.19 56.50 34.23
CA SER A 19 11.96 56.36 35.47
C SER A 19 13.43 56.14 35.13
N LYS A 20 14.26 57.15 35.39
CA LYS A 20 15.71 56.98 35.49
C LYS A 20 15.99 56.11 36.72
N THR A 21 16.48 54.89 36.49
CA THR A 21 17.06 54.09 37.57
C THR A 21 18.53 53.82 37.25
N THR A 22 19.34 54.36 38.14
CA THR A 22 20.78 54.25 38.38
C THR A 22 21.40 52.91 37.96
N ARG A 23 22.51 52.98 37.21
CA ARG A 23 23.44 51.86 37.02
C ARG A 23 23.99 51.44 38.38
N GLN A 24 23.61 50.24 38.83
CA GLN A 24 24.32 49.55 39.90
C GLN A 24 24.97 48.32 39.27
N ALA A 25 26.30 48.33 39.22
CA ALA A 25 27.09 47.17 38.83
C ALA A 25 27.01 46.15 39.97
N SER A 26 26.15 45.15 39.83
CA SER A 26 26.18 43.94 40.65
C SER A 26 26.91 42.84 39.89
N THR A 27 28.13 42.54 40.31
CA THR A 27 28.84 41.31 39.98
C THR A 27 28.10 40.13 40.62
N GLY A 28 27.09 39.61 39.95
CA GLY A 28 26.48 38.32 40.25
C GLY A 28 27.25 37.19 39.55
N PRO A 29 27.31 35.97 40.14
CA PRO A 29 28.01 34.85 39.54
C PRO A 29 27.42 34.54 38.16
N SER A 30 28.29 34.24 37.20
CA SER A 30 27.92 33.85 35.85
C SER A 30 26.95 32.67 35.88
N THR A 31 25.70 32.90 35.46
CA THR A 31 24.74 31.84 35.14
C THR A 31 25.09 31.22 33.78
N LEU A 32 26.31 30.71 33.66
CA LEU A 32 26.75 29.87 32.55
C LEU A 32 26.64 28.40 32.98
N ASN A 33 25.43 27.98 33.34
CA ASN A 33 25.15 26.57 33.54
C ASN A 33 23.66 26.26 33.34
N ASN A 34 23.12 26.64 32.18
CA ASN A 34 21.95 25.95 31.65
C ASN A 34 22.43 24.57 31.14
N ARG A 35 22.53 23.62 32.06
CA ARG A 35 22.71 22.22 31.72
C ARG A 35 21.52 21.79 30.85
N SER A 36 21.86 21.45 29.62
CA SER A 36 21.19 20.43 28.83
C SER A 36 19.76 20.75 28.39
N THR A 37 19.63 21.50 27.29
CA THR A 37 18.59 21.14 26.31
C THR A 37 18.99 19.81 25.68
N VAL A 38 18.84 18.70 26.42
CA VAL A 38 18.79 17.39 25.78
C VAL A 38 17.65 17.48 24.78
N PRO A 39 17.90 17.32 23.47
CA PRO A 39 16.82 17.31 22.51
C PRO A 39 15.84 16.22 22.96
N THR A 40 14.63 16.60 23.35
CA THR A 40 13.59 15.62 23.69
C THR A 40 13.26 14.89 22.39
N ILE A 41 13.86 13.73 22.20
CA ILE A 41 13.64 12.88 21.03
C ILE A 41 12.17 12.42 21.11
N LYS A 42 11.27 13.10 20.39
CA LYS A 42 9.87 12.69 20.28
C LYS A 42 9.77 11.54 19.29
N THR A 43 9.63 10.31 19.78
CA THR A 43 9.23 9.15 18.98
C THR A 43 7.71 9.14 18.83
N ILE A 44 7.22 9.06 17.58
CA ILE A 44 5.78 8.91 17.34
C ILE A 44 5.44 7.43 17.56
N SER A 45 4.65 7.16 18.61
CA SER A 45 4.18 5.81 18.94
C SER A 45 3.33 5.21 17.81
N LEU A 46 3.54 3.92 17.54
CA LEU A 46 2.58 3.11 16.78
C LEU A 46 1.32 2.89 17.64
N TYR A 47 0.15 2.90 17.00
CA TYR A 47 -1.13 2.59 17.64
C TYR A 47 -1.47 1.12 17.43
N SER A 48 -2.38 0.58 18.24
CA SER A 48 -2.97 -0.73 18.03
C SER A 48 -4.46 -0.60 17.70
N LEU A 49 -4.96 -1.59 16.96
CA LEU A 49 -6.37 -1.68 16.59
C LEU A 49 -7.09 -2.70 17.47
N PRO A 50 -8.40 -2.52 17.73
CA PRO A 50 -9.17 -3.47 18.51
C PRO A 50 -9.28 -4.82 17.78
N LEU A 51 -9.40 -5.91 18.52
CA LEU A 51 -9.53 -7.26 17.93
C LEU A 51 -10.75 -7.38 17.00
N SER A 52 -11.83 -6.65 17.31
CA SER A 52 -13.03 -6.58 16.46
C SER A 52 -12.72 -6.06 15.05
N PHE A 53 -11.78 -5.13 14.89
CA PHE A 53 -11.36 -4.65 13.57
C PHE A 53 -10.76 -5.81 12.75
N TYR A 54 -9.81 -6.55 13.31
CA TYR A 54 -9.17 -7.67 12.62
C TYR A 54 -10.16 -8.79 12.32
N PHE A 55 -11.07 -9.08 13.26
CA PHE A 55 -12.14 -10.06 13.04
C PHE A 55 -12.98 -9.72 11.80
N TRP A 56 -13.48 -8.49 11.68
CA TRP A 56 -14.27 -8.08 10.53
C TRP A 56 -13.47 -8.07 9.22
N GLN A 57 -12.18 -7.70 9.27
CA GLN A 57 -11.31 -7.75 8.10
C GLN A 57 -11.06 -9.19 7.63
N VAL A 58 -10.78 -10.11 8.55
CA VAL A 58 -10.60 -11.54 8.24
C VAL A 58 -11.91 -12.14 7.74
N PHE A 59 -13.04 -11.82 8.35
CA PHE A 59 -14.35 -12.24 7.88
C PHE A 59 -14.63 -11.76 6.45
N GLY A 60 -14.36 -10.48 6.15
CA GLY A 60 -14.46 -9.94 4.80
C GLY A 60 -13.52 -10.63 3.82
N LEU A 61 -12.26 -10.87 4.20
CA LEU A 61 -11.30 -11.64 3.40
C LEU A 61 -11.77 -13.07 3.14
N LEU A 62 -12.40 -13.74 4.12
CA LEU A 62 -12.95 -15.08 3.91
C LEU A 62 -14.08 -15.07 2.88
N LEU A 63 -15.04 -14.13 3.00
CA LEU A 63 -16.14 -14.02 2.04
C LEU A 63 -15.63 -13.70 0.62
N VAL A 64 -14.70 -12.75 0.50
CA VAL A 64 -14.10 -12.40 -0.79
C VAL A 64 -13.23 -13.54 -1.32
N GLY A 65 -12.54 -14.27 -0.45
CA GLY A 65 -11.74 -15.43 -0.83
C GLY A 65 -12.60 -16.58 -1.37
N LEU A 66 -13.75 -16.83 -0.76
CA LEU A 66 -14.74 -17.81 -1.27
C LEU A 66 -15.30 -17.38 -2.62
N LEU A 67 -15.60 -16.09 -2.79
CA LEU A 67 -16.00 -15.55 -4.08
C LEU A 67 -14.90 -15.74 -5.13
N PHE A 68 -13.66 -15.36 -4.83
CA PHE A 68 -12.54 -15.51 -5.77
C PHE A 68 -12.26 -16.97 -6.09
N LEU A 69 -12.38 -17.87 -5.12
CA LEU A 69 -12.29 -19.30 -5.37
C LEU A 69 -13.38 -19.76 -6.34
N ALA A 70 -14.64 -19.37 -6.12
CA ALA A 70 -15.74 -19.71 -7.03
C ALA A 70 -15.50 -19.17 -8.46
N LEU A 71 -15.01 -17.93 -8.58
CA LEU A 71 -14.65 -17.35 -9.88
C LEU A 71 -13.51 -18.12 -10.54
N SER A 72 -12.44 -18.42 -9.80
CA SER A 72 -11.28 -19.18 -10.27
C SER A 72 -11.62 -20.61 -10.68
N ARG A 73 -12.60 -21.25 -10.03
CA ARG A 73 -13.08 -22.59 -10.40
C ARG A 73 -13.98 -22.58 -11.62
N SER A 74 -14.71 -21.49 -11.85
CA SER A 74 -15.60 -21.38 -13.02
C SER A 74 -14.83 -21.09 -14.31
N GLU A 75 -13.70 -20.38 -14.21
CA GLU A 75 -12.86 -19.85 -15.31
C GLU A 75 -13.60 -18.95 -16.34
N GLN A 76 -14.93 -18.89 -16.31
CA GLN A 76 -15.76 -18.20 -17.30
C GLN A 76 -15.40 -16.72 -17.43
N LEU A 77 -15.18 -16.02 -16.31
CA LEU A 77 -14.79 -14.61 -16.34
C LEU A 77 -13.38 -14.41 -16.91
N ASP A 78 -12.46 -15.32 -16.61
CA ASP A 78 -11.09 -15.23 -17.10
C ASP A 78 -11.07 -15.42 -18.63
N TRP A 79 -11.76 -16.44 -19.13
CA TRP A 79 -11.93 -16.67 -20.56
C TRP A 79 -12.68 -15.54 -21.26
N LEU A 80 -13.81 -15.08 -20.71
CA LEU A 80 -14.62 -14.01 -21.30
C LEU A 80 -13.81 -12.74 -21.52
N ILE A 81 -13.03 -12.33 -20.51
CA ILE A 81 -12.27 -11.08 -20.58
C ILE A 81 -11.04 -11.27 -21.46
N SER A 82 -10.30 -12.37 -21.34
CA SER A 82 -9.09 -12.59 -22.13
C SER A 82 -9.39 -12.82 -23.61
N ASN A 83 -10.47 -13.54 -23.95
CA ASN A 83 -10.89 -13.76 -25.34
C ASN A 83 -11.25 -12.46 -26.06
N TYR A 84 -11.76 -11.45 -25.34
CA TYR A 84 -12.05 -10.14 -25.93
C TYR A 84 -10.78 -9.42 -26.44
N TRP A 85 -9.63 -9.67 -25.82
CA TRP A 85 -8.34 -9.06 -26.18
C TRP A 85 -7.48 -9.93 -27.09
N PHE A 86 -7.91 -11.15 -27.38
CA PHE A 86 -7.18 -12.09 -28.21
C PHE A 86 -7.58 -11.95 -29.69
N ASP A 87 -6.60 -12.01 -30.60
CA ASP A 87 -6.85 -12.11 -32.04
C ASP A 87 -6.81 -13.58 -32.49
N PRO A 88 -7.95 -14.21 -32.81
CA PRO A 88 -8.00 -15.61 -33.21
C PRO A 88 -7.41 -15.86 -34.60
N VAL A 89 -7.31 -14.85 -35.47
CA VAL A 89 -6.72 -15.01 -36.80
C VAL A 89 -5.20 -15.00 -36.69
N GLY A 90 -4.66 -14.02 -35.95
CA GLY A 90 -3.23 -13.89 -35.70
C GLY A 90 -2.68 -14.87 -34.66
N GLN A 91 -3.54 -15.57 -33.91
CA GLN A 91 -3.18 -16.46 -32.80
C GLN A 91 -2.25 -15.77 -31.78
N ASN A 92 -2.53 -14.51 -31.45
CA ASN A 92 -1.73 -13.73 -30.51
C ASN A 92 -2.58 -12.67 -29.78
N PHE A 93 -2.00 -12.10 -28.71
CA PHE A 93 -2.52 -10.90 -28.08
C PHE A 93 -1.93 -9.65 -28.77
N PRO A 94 -2.73 -8.83 -29.47
CA PRO A 94 -2.20 -7.67 -30.22
C PRO A 94 -1.42 -6.66 -29.37
N TRP A 95 -1.69 -6.64 -28.05
CA TRP A 95 -1.07 -5.72 -27.11
C TRP A 95 0.18 -6.29 -26.42
N GLU A 96 0.54 -7.56 -26.65
CA GLU A 96 1.64 -8.25 -25.95
C GLU A 96 2.95 -7.46 -25.96
N HIS A 97 3.33 -6.95 -27.14
CA HIS A 97 4.56 -6.20 -27.38
C HIS A 97 4.36 -4.68 -27.43
N ASN A 98 3.23 -4.18 -26.95
CA ASN A 98 2.97 -2.75 -26.97
C ASN A 98 3.90 -2.01 -25.98
N LYS A 99 4.89 -1.30 -26.52
CA LYS A 99 5.91 -0.59 -25.75
C LYS A 99 5.35 0.51 -24.84
N TRP A 100 4.22 1.13 -25.20
CA TRP A 100 3.60 2.16 -24.35
C TRP A 100 2.95 1.56 -23.12
N LEU A 101 2.24 0.45 -23.31
CA LEU A 101 1.58 -0.25 -22.21
C LEU A 101 2.61 -0.87 -21.26
N ASP A 102 3.70 -1.42 -21.79
CA ASP A 102 4.84 -1.84 -20.98
C ASP A 102 5.52 -0.66 -20.27
N LEU A 103 5.85 0.43 -20.96
CA LEU A 103 6.54 1.56 -20.35
C LEU A 103 5.73 2.19 -19.20
N LEU A 104 4.43 2.45 -19.44
CA LEU A 104 3.57 3.12 -18.47
C LEU A 104 3.30 2.24 -17.25
N ASN A 105 2.88 0.99 -17.48
CA ASN A 105 2.44 0.08 -16.43
C ASN A 105 3.63 -0.64 -15.77
N HIS A 106 4.55 -1.18 -16.57
CA HIS A 106 5.64 -2.02 -16.08
C HIS A 106 6.84 -1.23 -15.55
N ARG A 107 7.22 -0.11 -16.19
CA ARG A 107 8.43 0.64 -15.81
C ARG A 107 8.14 1.85 -14.95
N LEU A 108 7.34 2.80 -15.44
CA LEU A 108 7.19 4.09 -14.77
C LEU A 108 6.42 3.97 -13.47
N LEU A 109 5.22 3.39 -13.50
CA LEU A 109 4.37 3.32 -12.31
C LEU A 109 5.00 2.45 -11.22
N LYS A 110 5.51 1.26 -11.57
CA LYS A 110 6.18 0.37 -10.62
C LYS A 110 7.40 1.04 -9.97
N MET A 111 8.27 1.67 -10.76
CA MET A 111 9.47 2.31 -10.21
C MET A 111 9.11 3.54 -9.36
N ALA A 112 8.11 4.32 -9.75
CA ALA A 112 7.64 5.45 -8.95
C ALA A 112 7.09 4.99 -7.58
N LEU A 113 6.31 3.90 -7.55
CA LEU A 113 5.78 3.33 -6.31
C LEU A 113 6.90 2.82 -5.39
N ILE A 114 7.87 2.08 -5.95
CA ILE A 114 9.04 1.59 -5.19
C ILE A 114 9.88 2.75 -4.66
N ALA A 115 10.21 3.73 -5.51
CA ALA A 115 10.98 4.90 -5.12
C ALA A 115 10.29 5.70 -4.01
N THR A 116 8.96 5.88 -4.12
CA THR A 116 8.15 6.54 -3.08
C THR A 116 8.17 5.76 -1.77
N ALA A 117 8.06 4.43 -1.81
CA ALA A 117 8.12 3.59 -0.61
C ALA A 117 9.50 3.65 0.07
N ILE A 118 10.59 3.60 -0.71
CA ILE A 118 11.96 3.74 -0.19
C ILE A 118 12.17 5.13 0.41
N ALA A 119 11.76 6.19 -0.29
CA ALA A 119 11.86 7.55 0.22
C ALA A 119 11.06 7.72 1.52
N ALA A 120 9.85 7.18 1.59
CA ALA A 120 9.01 7.18 2.79
C ALA A 120 9.67 6.40 3.94
N LEU A 121 10.29 5.24 3.66
CA LEU A 121 11.02 4.47 4.65
C LEU A 121 12.20 5.26 5.23
N LEU A 122 13.07 5.79 4.37
CA LEU A 122 14.25 6.57 4.76
C LEU A 122 13.84 7.82 5.53
N TRP A 123 12.80 8.52 5.06
CA TRP A 123 12.24 9.69 5.75
C TRP A 123 11.64 9.32 7.11
N GLY A 124 10.93 8.18 7.18
CA GLY A 124 10.37 7.64 8.41
C GLY A 124 11.44 7.32 9.44
N ILE A 125 12.55 6.70 9.02
CA ILE A 125 13.72 6.42 9.87
C ILE A 125 14.36 7.73 10.33
N TYR A 126 14.62 8.67 9.41
CA TYR A 126 15.24 9.96 9.72
C TYR A 126 14.39 10.79 10.71
N ARG A 127 13.07 10.82 10.52
CA ARG A 127 12.11 11.50 11.40
C ARG A 127 11.71 10.69 12.62
N ARG A 128 12.20 9.45 12.76
CA ARG A 128 11.81 8.49 13.82
C ARG A 128 10.30 8.32 13.95
N ASN A 129 9.62 8.29 12.81
CA ASN A 129 8.18 8.12 12.71
C ASN A 129 7.86 6.64 12.48
N GLY A 130 7.61 5.91 13.57
CA GLY A 130 7.33 4.47 13.54
C GLY A 130 6.16 4.12 12.61
N ARG A 131 5.13 4.96 12.53
CA ARG A 131 3.98 4.74 11.64
C ARG A 131 4.37 4.76 10.16
N LEU A 132 5.22 5.71 9.77
CA LEU A 132 5.67 5.83 8.39
C LEU A 132 6.60 4.66 8.03
N VAL A 133 7.50 4.28 8.95
CA VAL A 133 8.36 3.09 8.78
C VAL A 133 7.52 1.83 8.63
N THR A 134 6.59 1.56 9.55
CA THR A 134 5.68 0.42 9.48
C THR A 134 4.92 0.41 8.16
N THR A 135 4.33 1.54 7.76
CA THR A 135 3.60 1.64 6.48
C THR A 135 4.48 1.29 5.28
N ALA A 136 5.72 1.82 5.23
CA ALA A 136 6.63 1.54 4.13
C ALA A 136 7.06 0.06 4.08
N LEU A 137 7.24 -0.58 5.25
CA LEU A 137 7.49 -2.02 5.34
C LEU A 137 6.28 -2.84 4.82
N LEU A 138 5.06 -2.48 5.22
CA LEU A 138 3.83 -3.12 4.73
C LEU A 138 3.65 -2.95 3.22
N PHE A 139 4.02 -1.78 2.70
CA PHE A 139 4.01 -1.50 1.27
C PHE A 139 4.94 -2.46 0.51
N GLY A 140 6.16 -2.67 1.00
CA GLY A 140 7.11 -3.62 0.38
C GLY A 140 6.73 -5.10 0.59
N LEU A 141 6.13 -5.42 1.73
CA LEU A 141 5.78 -6.80 2.10
C LEU A 141 4.76 -7.43 1.14
N GLY A 142 3.75 -6.67 0.70
CA GLY A 142 2.72 -7.19 -0.20
C GLY A 142 3.30 -7.78 -1.49
N PRO A 143 4.01 -6.98 -2.32
CA PRO A 143 4.68 -7.46 -3.53
C PRO A 143 5.72 -8.55 -3.26
N LEU A 144 6.40 -8.52 -2.11
CA LEU A 144 7.33 -9.58 -1.71
C LEU A 144 6.62 -10.93 -1.56
N VAL A 145 5.49 -10.97 -0.84
CA VAL A 145 4.68 -12.19 -0.69
C VAL A 145 4.20 -12.68 -2.05
N ILE A 146 3.72 -11.80 -2.93
CA ILE A 146 3.31 -12.17 -4.28
C ILE A 146 4.48 -12.73 -5.10
N GLY A 147 5.67 -12.11 -5.00
CA GLY A 147 6.86 -12.60 -5.69
C GLY A 147 7.23 -14.03 -5.28
N ILE A 148 7.15 -14.34 -3.98
CA ILE A 148 7.41 -15.69 -3.45
C ILE A 148 6.35 -16.68 -3.97
N LEU A 149 5.06 -16.36 -3.84
CA LEU A 149 3.97 -17.23 -4.31
C LEU A 149 4.05 -17.49 -5.82
N LYS A 150 4.38 -16.45 -6.59
CA LYS A 150 4.59 -16.53 -8.03
C LYS A 150 5.78 -17.41 -8.39
N ALA A 151 6.88 -17.32 -7.65
CA ALA A 151 8.06 -18.15 -7.88
C ALA A 151 7.80 -19.65 -7.66
N THR A 152 6.79 -20.03 -6.88
CA THR A 152 6.45 -21.44 -6.64
C THR A 152 5.22 -21.92 -7.41
N SER A 153 4.58 -21.06 -8.22
CA SER A 153 3.39 -21.41 -8.97
C SER A 153 3.73 -22.16 -10.26
N ALA A 154 3.03 -23.27 -10.51
CA ALA A 154 3.10 -24.01 -11.77
C ALA A 154 2.16 -23.46 -12.88
N HIS A 155 1.28 -22.51 -12.54
CA HIS A 155 0.35 -21.92 -13.51
C HIS A 155 1.05 -21.03 -14.52
N SER A 156 0.84 -21.31 -15.80
CA SER A 156 1.36 -20.55 -16.94
C SER A 156 0.50 -19.32 -17.26
N CYS A 157 1.07 -18.41 -18.05
CA CYS A 157 0.37 -17.20 -18.47
C CYS A 157 -0.55 -17.45 -19.66
N PRO A 158 -1.63 -16.66 -19.83
CA PRO A 158 -2.56 -16.83 -20.94
C PRO A 158 -1.86 -16.88 -22.31
N TRP A 159 -0.89 -16.00 -22.60
CA TRP A 159 -0.15 -16.03 -23.86
C TRP A 159 0.64 -17.33 -24.10
N ASP A 160 0.92 -18.11 -23.06
CA ASP A 160 1.66 -19.36 -23.16
C ASP A 160 0.71 -20.55 -23.38
N LEU A 161 -0.60 -20.37 -23.21
CA LEU A 161 -1.60 -21.44 -23.30
C LEU A 161 -1.89 -21.85 -24.74
N VAL A 162 -2.17 -23.13 -24.96
CA VAL A 162 -2.53 -23.68 -26.28
C VAL A 162 -3.75 -22.95 -26.88
N GLU A 163 -4.72 -22.59 -26.04
CA GLU A 163 -5.93 -21.85 -26.44
C GLU A 163 -5.62 -20.48 -27.06
N TYR A 164 -4.46 -19.91 -26.75
CA TYR A 164 -4.01 -18.60 -27.22
C TYR A 164 -2.77 -18.67 -28.13
N GLY A 165 -2.51 -19.82 -28.76
CA GLY A 165 -1.41 -20.01 -29.71
C GLY A 165 -0.07 -20.45 -29.07
N GLY A 166 -0.08 -20.72 -27.77
CA GLY A 166 1.08 -21.20 -27.00
C GLY A 166 1.21 -22.72 -26.95
N LYS A 167 1.89 -23.23 -25.91
CA LYS A 167 2.22 -24.66 -25.73
C LYS A 167 1.91 -25.21 -24.34
N ALA A 168 1.54 -24.37 -23.40
CA ALA A 168 1.21 -24.74 -22.02
C ALA A 168 -0.24 -25.21 -21.93
N LEU A 169 -0.50 -26.16 -21.04
CA LEU A 169 -1.85 -26.63 -20.76
C LEU A 169 -2.53 -25.71 -19.75
N ASN A 170 -3.77 -25.32 -20.04
CA ASN A 170 -4.63 -24.71 -19.03
C ASN A 170 -5.14 -25.77 -18.04
N TYR A 171 -5.18 -25.42 -16.77
CA TYR A 171 -5.82 -26.21 -15.73
C TYR A 171 -6.34 -25.30 -14.63
N VAL A 172 -7.38 -25.76 -13.93
CA VAL A 172 -8.09 -24.93 -12.96
C VAL A 172 -7.14 -24.43 -11.87
N LEU A 173 -7.33 -23.18 -11.46
CA LEU A 173 -6.49 -22.56 -10.43
C LEU A 173 -6.49 -23.38 -9.13
N MET A 174 -5.31 -23.53 -8.54
CA MET A 174 -5.04 -24.35 -7.34
C MET A 174 -5.24 -25.87 -7.50
N ASP A 175 -5.50 -26.39 -8.70
CA ASP A 175 -5.44 -27.84 -8.95
C ASP A 175 -3.98 -28.32 -9.09
N THR A 176 -3.83 -29.64 -9.00
CA THR A 176 -2.56 -30.31 -9.23
C THR A 176 -2.10 -30.13 -10.68
N ALA A 177 -0.88 -29.62 -10.85
CA ALA A 177 -0.33 -29.37 -12.17
C ALA A 177 -0.18 -30.70 -12.96
N PRO A 178 -0.73 -30.80 -14.19
CA PRO A 178 -0.54 -31.97 -15.03
C PRO A 178 0.88 -32.00 -15.62
N PRO A 179 1.36 -33.17 -16.10
CA PRO A 179 2.54 -33.23 -16.95
C PRO A 179 2.37 -32.30 -18.16
N GLY A 180 3.32 -31.39 -18.39
CA GLY A 180 3.23 -30.41 -19.46
C GLY A 180 2.47 -29.11 -19.11
N ALA A 181 2.29 -28.80 -17.82
CA ALA A 181 1.69 -27.56 -17.34
C ALA A 181 2.33 -26.26 -17.90
N GLY A 182 3.55 -26.32 -18.41
CA GLY A 182 4.24 -25.20 -19.04
C GLY A 182 5.27 -24.54 -18.12
N PRO A 183 5.73 -23.31 -18.45
CA PRO A 183 6.78 -22.61 -17.71
C PRO A 183 6.39 -22.17 -16.29
N GLY A 184 5.09 -22.13 -15.96
CA GLY A 184 4.62 -21.67 -14.66
C GLY A 184 4.88 -20.19 -14.39
N HIS A 185 5.03 -19.86 -13.12
CA HIS A 185 5.35 -18.53 -12.60
C HIS A 185 4.39 -17.41 -13.01
N CYS A 186 3.12 -17.70 -13.30
CA CYS A 186 2.17 -16.66 -13.69
C CYS A 186 1.22 -16.21 -12.58
N PHE A 187 0.83 -17.13 -11.69
CA PHE A 187 -0.08 -16.82 -10.60
C PHE A 187 0.67 -16.63 -9.28
N PRO A 188 0.35 -15.62 -8.43
CA PRO A 188 -0.57 -14.51 -8.65
C PRO A 188 0.02 -13.35 -9.48
N GLY A 189 -0.84 -12.36 -9.80
CA GLY A 189 -0.51 -11.18 -10.61
C GLY A 189 0.56 -10.27 -10.00
N GLY A 190 1.80 -10.43 -10.47
CA GLY A 190 2.97 -9.71 -9.93
C GLY A 190 2.90 -8.19 -10.13
N HIS A 191 2.48 -7.71 -11.30
CA HIS A 191 2.40 -6.27 -11.56
C HIS A 191 1.28 -5.60 -10.78
N ALA A 192 0.10 -6.24 -10.72
CA ALA A 192 -1.03 -5.74 -9.95
C ALA A 192 -0.70 -5.55 -8.47
N SER A 193 0.13 -6.45 -7.90
CA SER A 193 0.56 -6.36 -6.49
C SER A 193 1.21 -5.03 -6.12
N SER A 194 1.92 -4.39 -7.06
CA SER A 194 2.58 -3.10 -6.81
C SER A 194 1.55 -1.98 -6.61
N GLY A 195 0.45 -1.97 -7.38
CA GLY A 195 -0.65 -1.04 -7.18
C GLY A 195 -1.42 -1.34 -5.89
N PHE A 196 -1.69 -2.62 -5.62
CA PHE A 196 -2.34 -3.06 -4.37
C PHE A 196 -1.52 -2.70 -3.12
N ALA A 197 -0.19 -2.61 -3.21
CA ALA A 197 0.66 -2.21 -2.10
C ALA A 197 0.27 -0.86 -1.48
N VAL A 198 -0.32 0.05 -2.27
CA VAL A 198 -0.81 1.37 -1.83
C VAL A 198 -1.88 1.25 -0.73
N MET A 199 -2.59 0.12 -0.63
CA MET A 199 -3.50 -0.15 0.49
C MET A 199 -2.82 -0.03 1.86
N ALA A 200 -1.50 -0.22 1.96
CA ALA A 200 -0.73 -0.04 3.20
C ALA A 200 -0.89 1.38 3.79
N LEU A 201 -1.11 2.41 2.95
CA LEU A 201 -1.33 3.78 3.40
C LEU A 201 -2.57 3.92 4.29
N PHE A 202 -3.50 2.96 4.26
CA PHE A 202 -4.58 2.87 5.24
C PHE A 202 -4.04 2.96 6.67
N PHE A 203 -2.99 2.21 7.00
CA PHE A 203 -2.40 2.16 8.34
C PHE A 203 -1.63 3.44 8.71
N LEU A 204 -1.21 4.22 7.72
CA LEU A 204 -0.56 5.52 7.94
C LEU A 204 -1.54 6.58 8.42
N PHE A 205 -2.77 6.58 7.88
CA PHE A 205 -3.76 7.64 8.12
C PHE A 205 -4.86 7.26 9.10
N TYR A 206 -5.16 5.97 9.23
CA TYR A 206 -6.08 5.48 10.24
C TYR A 206 -5.39 5.49 11.62
N PRO A 207 -6.07 5.82 12.73
CA PRO A 207 -7.46 6.27 12.84
C PRO A 207 -7.68 7.79 12.73
N GLU A 208 -6.63 8.62 12.65
CA GLU A 208 -6.76 10.09 12.76
C GLU A 208 -7.43 10.75 11.55
N ARG A 209 -7.30 10.14 10.38
CA ARG A 209 -7.90 10.62 9.12
C ARG A 209 -8.58 9.46 8.39
N PRO A 210 -9.72 8.95 8.90
CA PRO A 210 -10.32 7.72 8.39
C PRO A 210 -10.81 7.85 6.95
N ARG A 211 -11.31 9.03 6.54
CA ARG A 211 -11.70 9.30 5.14
C ARG A 211 -10.51 9.18 4.18
N LEU A 212 -9.36 9.72 4.57
CA LEU A 212 -8.13 9.63 3.77
C LEU A 212 -7.60 8.20 3.75
N ALA A 213 -7.64 7.50 4.88
CA ALA A 213 -7.26 6.09 4.95
C ALA A 213 -8.08 5.21 4.00
N MET A 214 -9.41 5.40 3.99
CA MET A 214 -10.31 4.70 3.07
C MET A 214 -10.06 5.09 1.61
N LEU A 215 -9.83 6.39 1.34
CA LEU A 215 -9.47 6.84 0.00
C LEU A 215 -8.19 6.15 -0.50
N CYS A 216 -7.14 6.09 0.32
CA CYS A 216 -5.91 5.40 -0.03
C CYS A 216 -6.12 3.90 -0.25
N TRP A 217 -6.97 3.27 0.56
CA TRP A 217 -7.30 1.86 0.40
C TRP A 217 -8.01 1.58 -0.93
N PHE A 218 -9.06 2.33 -1.25
CA PHE A 218 -9.76 2.22 -2.54
C PHE A 218 -8.87 2.62 -3.72
N ALA A 219 -8.00 3.62 -3.56
CA ALA A 219 -7.02 3.98 -4.58
C ALA A 219 -6.03 2.84 -4.84
N GLY A 220 -5.60 2.11 -3.80
CA GLY A 220 -4.76 0.92 -3.98
C GLY A 220 -5.47 -0.21 -4.73
N ILE A 221 -6.75 -0.43 -4.46
CA ILE A 221 -7.58 -1.37 -5.24
C ILE A 221 -7.65 -0.92 -6.70
N GLY A 222 -8.00 0.33 -6.95
CA GLY A 222 -8.11 0.89 -8.30
C GLY A 222 -6.79 0.82 -9.07
N LEU A 223 -5.67 1.17 -8.44
CA LEU A 223 -4.34 1.10 -9.04
C LEU A 223 -3.93 -0.34 -9.33
N GLY A 224 -4.12 -1.27 -8.38
CA GLY A 224 -3.81 -2.69 -8.60
C GLY A 224 -4.62 -3.28 -9.75
N MET A 225 -5.93 -2.98 -9.80
CA MET A 225 -6.80 -3.41 -10.90
C MET A 225 -6.42 -2.78 -12.24
N LEU A 226 -6.08 -1.48 -12.27
CA LEU A 226 -5.62 -0.81 -13.49
C LEU A 226 -4.32 -1.44 -14.02
N MET A 227 -3.37 -1.70 -13.12
CA MET A 227 -2.12 -2.36 -13.48
C MET A 227 -2.36 -3.80 -13.96
N GLY A 228 -3.24 -4.53 -13.29
CA GLY A 228 -3.63 -5.89 -13.67
C GLY A 228 -4.35 -5.93 -15.02
N PHE A 229 -5.24 -4.97 -15.28
CA PHE A 229 -5.99 -4.87 -16.54
C PHE A 229 -5.06 -4.73 -17.75
N GLY A 230 -4.02 -3.90 -17.64
CA GLY A 230 -3.00 -3.82 -18.69
C GLY A 230 -2.28 -5.15 -18.94
N GLN A 231 -2.15 -6.00 -17.92
CA GLN A 231 -1.59 -7.35 -18.08
C GLN A 231 -2.58 -8.33 -18.70
N ILE A 232 -3.88 -8.19 -18.42
CA ILE A 232 -4.94 -8.98 -19.08
C ILE A 232 -4.96 -8.70 -20.58
N MET A 233 -4.90 -7.42 -20.99
CA MET A 233 -4.86 -7.02 -22.40
C MET A 233 -3.67 -7.65 -23.16
N ARG A 234 -2.55 -7.86 -22.47
CA ARG A 234 -1.34 -8.46 -23.04
C ARG A 234 -1.39 -9.99 -23.07
N GLY A 235 -2.36 -10.62 -22.44
CA GLY A 235 -2.35 -12.06 -22.20
C GLY A 235 -1.37 -12.50 -21.10
N ALA A 236 -0.89 -11.58 -20.26
CA ALA A 236 0.12 -11.87 -19.24
C ALA A 236 -0.48 -12.43 -17.94
N HIS A 237 -1.74 -12.13 -17.64
CA HIS A 237 -2.43 -12.60 -16.43
C HIS A 237 -3.93 -12.68 -16.68
N PHE A 238 -4.59 -13.67 -16.09
CA PHE A 238 -6.06 -13.71 -15.99
C PHE A 238 -6.59 -12.70 -14.96
N LEU A 239 -7.90 -12.41 -14.97
CA LEU A 239 -8.51 -11.52 -13.99
C LEU A 239 -8.34 -12.08 -12.57
N THR A 240 -8.61 -13.37 -12.37
CA THR A 240 -8.49 -14.00 -11.05
C THR A 240 -7.08 -13.98 -10.50
N HIS A 241 -6.04 -14.03 -11.35
CA HIS A 241 -4.64 -13.87 -10.92
C HIS A 241 -4.42 -12.52 -10.23
N ASN A 242 -5.06 -11.46 -10.75
CA ASN A 242 -4.97 -10.11 -10.21
C ASN A 242 -5.83 -9.96 -8.94
N LEU A 243 -7.03 -10.54 -8.92
CA LEU A 243 -7.90 -10.53 -7.73
C LEU A 243 -7.23 -11.19 -6.52
N TRP A 244 -6.67 -12.39 -6.71
CA TRP A 244 -5.92 -13.10 -5.67
C TRP A 244 -4.66 -12.34 -5.24
N ALA A 245 -3.99 -11.61 -6.15
CA ALA A 245 -2.87 -10.76 -5.77
C ALA A 245 -3.30 -9.66 -4.79
N GLY A 246 -4.43 -8.99 -5.04
CA GLY A 246 -4.99 -8.00 -4.12
C GLY A 246 -5.35 -8.61 -2.76
N TRP A 247 -5.94 -9.81 -2.77
CA TRP A 247 -6.31 -10.54 -1.55
C TRP A 247 -5.09 -10.85 -0.67
N TRP A 248 -4.04 -11.45 -1.25
CA TRP A 248 -2.81 -11.78 -0.54
C TRP A 248 -2.04 -10.53 -0.06
N VAL A 249 -2.02 -9.46 -0.86
CA VAL A 249 -1.43 -8.18 -0.45
C VAL A 249 -2.15 -7.62 0.77
N TRP A 250 -3.49 -7.55 0.77
CA TRP A 250 -4.22 -7.01 1.93
C TRP A 250 -4.07 -7.90 3.17
N LEU A 251 -4.18 -9.22 3.01
CA LEU A 251 -3.99 -10.18 4.10
C LEU A 251 -2.60 -10.03 4.74
N SER A 252 -1.54 -10.00 3.94
CA SER A 252 -0.17 -9.87 4.44
C SER A 252 0.05 -8.54 5.16
N GLN A 253 -0.51 -7.44 4.65
CA GLN A 253 -0.43 -6.13 5.31
C GLN A 253 -1.16 -6.12 6.65
N LEU A 254 -2.38 -6.68 6.73
CA LEU A 254 -3.13 -6.81 7.97
C LEU A 254 -2.39 -7.66 9.01
N ALA A 255 -1.91 -8.83 8.60
CA ALA A 255 -1.20 -9.75 9.48
C ALA A 255 0.07 -9.12 10.05
N ALA A 256 0.88 -8.49 9.18
CA ALA A 256 2.10 -7.83 9.62
C ALA A 256 1.82 -6.60 10.50
N PHE A 257 0.79 -5.79 10.19
CA PHE A 257 0.43 -4.67 11.05
C PHE A 257 -0.01 -5.15 12.45
N TRP A 258 -0.78 -6.24 12.52
CA TRP A 258 -1.18 -6.84 13.79
C TRP A 258 0.04 -7.31 14.61
N ILE A 259 0.96 -8.03 13.99
CA ILE A 259 2.18 -8.53 14.64
C ILE A 259 3.04 -7.36 15.13
N ILE A 260 3.30 -6.38 14.28
CA ILE A 260 4.16 -5.23 14.61
C ILE A 260 3.52 -4.41 15.73
N SER A 261 2.25 -4.02 15.59
CA SER A 261 1.56 -3.22 16.63
C SER A 261 1.42 -3.97 17.95
N GLY A 262 1.17 -5.28 17.92
CA GLY A 262 1.13 -6.13 19.10
C GLY A 262 2.48 -6.23 19.81
N TYR A 263 3.58 -6.36 19.06
CA TYR A 263 4.94 -6.37 19.62
C TYR A 263 5.29 -5.06 20.32
N TYR A 264 5.00 -3.91 19.69
CA TYR A 264 5.23 -2.59 20.28
C TYR A 264 4.44 -2.37 21.59
N GLN A 265 3.20 -2.86 21.67
CA GLN A 265 2.40 -2.74 22.90
C GLN A 265 2.96 -3.60 24.04
N ARG A 266 3.46 -4.80 23.74
CA ARG A 266 4.06 -5.67 24.76
C ARG A 266 5.30 -5.04 25.39
N ILE A 267 6.18 -4.43 24.59
CA ILE A 267 7.38 -3.75 25.09
C ILE A 267 7.00 -2.57 26.00
N LYS A 268 6.02 -1.76 25.60
CA LYS A 268 5.57 -0.63 26.40
C LYS A 268 4.90 -1.02 27.71
N GLY A 269 4.24 -2.18 27.77
CA GLY A 269 3.64 -2.69 28.99
C GLY A 269 4.65 -3.31 29.97
N THR A 270 5.90 -3.50 29.55
CA THR A 270 6.99 -4.05 30.39
C THR A 270 7.96 -2.99 30.91
N GLU A 271 7.83 -1.73 30.49
CA GLU A 271 8.53 -0.56 31.03
C GLU A 271 7.72 0.10 32.15
#